data_AF-A0A3G6P814-F1
#
_entry.id   AF-A0A3G6P814-F1
#
_cell.length_a   1.000
_cell.length_b   1.000
_cell.length_c   1.000
_cell.angle_alpha   90.00
_cell.angle_beta   90.00
_cell.angle_gamma   90.00
#
_symmetry.space_group_name_H-M   'P 1'
#
loop_
_entity.id
_entity.type
_entity.pdbx_description
1 polymer ?
#
loop_
_entity_poly.entity_id
_entity_poly.type
_entity_poly.pdbx_seq_one_letter_code
_entity_poly.pdbx_strand_id
1 'polypeptide(L)'
;MQRKYKLIFNLLFLVFTVSVSAQIGIGLPEPDRSAMLHVSAKNKGVLLPSVALNSTTDNVTVPFPADGLMVWNNGNGSLQEAGFYYWFEAKWNKISTSTGQTINKDGDGTNWNTTGTNVGNYSGANTALALGTKTMDDLIFKVNSATAGRLGVDNSVSFGLGANAGQNGIAIGSSSSAFQGISIGSAASVSANDGLAIGNKSIAGAFKSTAIGYNAQTSKNESTAIGNNASAGGFQSLALGYNAKTNTNSETALGYNTVTNKENSTAVGSEANALGQYSTAVGYGATTSQANAIVLGNNNANVGIGTGAPNISAKLDVNGQYKLGEKGSIQKNQITFEVWPSVSINNLPPGKSTTLDIAVPSGSQAGSTRAVVVVSPAGDFVGNSSFSISNPRMTSTSSITINLTNISGSATSLYAGHFYVMINEF
;
A
#
# COMPACT_ATOMS: atom_id res chain seq x y z
N MET A 1 131.32 -57.65 10.43
CA MET A 1 131.71 -56.26 10.75
C MET A 1 130.49 -55.52 11.28
N GLN A 2 130.64 -54.85 12.42
CA GLN A 2 129.58 -54.10 13.13
C GLN A 2 129.08 -52.88 12.34
N ARG A 3 127.80 -52.53 12.46
CA ARG A 3 127.35 -51.33 13.21
C ARG A 3 125.82 -51.20 13.29
N LYS A 4 125.36 -50.85 14.50
CA LYS A 4 124.03 -50.41 14.93
C LYS A 4 123.69 -49.04 14.27
N TYR A 5 122.45 -48.57 14.15
CA TYR A 5 121.63 -47.99 15.24
C TYR A 5 120.13 -47.86 14.88
N LYS A 6 119.30 -47.99 15.94
CA LYS A 6 117.85 -47.73 16.06
C LYS A 6 117.51 -46.23 15.98
N LEU A 7 116.29 -45.87 15.56
CA LEU A 7 115.18 -45.23 16.36
C LEU A 7 114.09 -44.71 15.39
N ILE A 8 112.93 -45.38 15.21
CA ILE A 8 111.58 -45.06 15.77
C ILE A 8 111.06 -43.64 15.46
N PHE A 9 110.01 -43.50 14.63
CA PHE A 9 108.66 -43.12 15.08
C PHE A 9 107.58 -43.36 13.98
N ASN A 10 106.40 -43.77 14.44
CA ASN A 10 105.21 -44.28 13.72
C ASN A 10 104.12 -43.19 13.59
N LEU A 11 102.99 -43.56 12.92
CA LEU A 11 101.67 -42.90 12.83
C LEU A 11 101.59 -41.74 11.82
N LEU A 12 100.92 -41.80 10.65
CA LEU A 12 99.65 -42.44 10.20
C LEU A 12 98.43 -42.04 11.03
N PHE A 13 97.60 -41.10 10.54
CA PHE A 13 96.14 -41.32 10.44
C PHE A 13 95.49 -40.23 9.57
N LEU A 14 94.96 -40.70 8.44
CA LEU A 14 94.02 -40.01 7.55
C LEU A 14 92.61 -40.33 8.08
N VAL A 15 91.74 -39.33 8.27
CA VAL A 15 90.29 -39.61 8.35
C VAL A 15 89.53 -38.57 7.55
N PHE A 16 89.17 -39.00 6.35
CA PHE A 16 87.90 -38.64 5.71
C PHE A 16 86.77 -38.88 6.71
N THR A 17 86.04 -37.84 7.07
CA THR A 17 84.76 -37.97 7.75
C THR A 17 83.75 -38.58 6.77
N VAL A 18 83.55 -39.89 6.85
CA VAL A 18 82.38 -40.55 6.25
C VAL A 18 81.34 -40.66 7.36
N SER A 19 80.28 -39.86 7.26
CA SER A 19 79.16 -39.90 8.19
C SER A 19 78.32 -41.16 7.92
N VAL A 20 78.30 -42.12 8.84
CA VAL A 20 77.35 -43.24 8.80
C VAL A 20 76.15 -42.87 9.67
N SER A 21 74.97 -42.74 9.07
CA SER A 21 73.71 -42.58 9.81
C SER A 21 73.12 -43.97 10.11
N ALA A 22 72.85 -44.28 11.38
CA ALA A 22 72.21 -45.53 11.79
C ALA A 22 70.76 -45.28 12.23
N GLN A 23 69.84 -46.15 11.80
CA GLN A 23 68.45 -46.16 12.26
C GLN A 23 68.35 -46.83 13.62
N ILE A 24 67.46 -46.34 14.49
CA ILE A 24 67.30 -46.88 15.84
C ILE A 24 66.07 -47.79 15.86
N GLY A 25 66.29 -49.08 16.07
CA GLY A 25 65.24 -50.06 16.34
C GLY A 25 65.19 -50.38 17.81
N ILE A 26 64.05 -50.17 18.47
CA ILE A 26 63.85 -50.55 19.87
C ILE A 26 62.83 -51.69 19.89
N GLY A 27 63.32 -52.90 20.20
CA GLY A 27 62.53 -54.14 20.15
C GLY A 27 62.52 -54.85 18.80
N LEU A 28 63.34 -54.39 17.84
CA LEU A 28 63.50 -54.98 16.50
C LEU A 28 64.98 -55.11 16.14
N PRO A 29 65.44 -56.27 15.63
CA PRO A 29 66.82 -56.46 15.18
C PRO A 29 67.11 -55.79 13.82
N GLU A 30 66.08 -55.62 12.99
CA GLU A 30 66.14 -54.88 11.73
C GLU A 30 65.02 -53.82 11.72
N PRO A 31 65.33 -52.57 12.09
CA PRO A 31 64.38 -51.46 11.97
C PRO A 31 63.98 -51.27 10.50
N ASP A 32 62.80 -50.68 10.28
CA ASP A 32 62.32 -50.45 8.92
C ASP A 32 63.23 -49.43 8.24
N ARG A 33 63.67 -49.72 7.01
CA ARG A 33 64.62 -48.87 6.27
C ARG A 33 64.12 -47.44 6.01
N SER A 34 62.84 -47.17 6.16
CA SER A 34 62.25 -45.83 6.05
C SER A 34 62.16 -45.08 7.38
N ALA A 35 62.35 -45.73 8.54
CA ALA A 35 62.18 -45.13 9.86
C ALA A 35 63.53 -44.80 10.51
N MET A 36 63.67 -43.56 10.99
CA MET A 36 64.86 -43.20 11.77
C MET A 36 64.79 -43.72 13.21
N LEU A 37 63.57 -43.91 13.76
CA LEU A 37 63.30 -44.58 15.02
C LEU A 37 62.07 -45.48 14.85
N HIS A 38 62.26 -46.81 14.96
CA HIS A 38 61.19 -47.80 14.91
C HIS A 38 61.10 -48.52 16.26
N VAL A 39 60.03 -48.26 17.01
CA VAL A 39 59.77 -48.90 18.31
C VAL A 39 58.66 -49.93 18.14
N SER A 40 58.94 -51.20 18.46
CA SER A 40 57.94 -52.26 18.45
C SER A 40 58.00 -53.09 19.73
N ALA A 41 56.84 -53.22 20.38
CA ALA A 41 56.66 -54.05 21.56
C ALA A 41 55.21 -54.54 21.62
N LYS A 42 55.00 -55.75 22.13
CA LYS A 42 53.67 -56.38 22.15
C LYS A 42 52.67 -55.67 23.09
N ASN A 43 53.16 -55.05 24.16
CA ASN A 43 52.32 -54.45 25.21
C ASN A 43 52.98 -53.26 25.93
N LYS A 44 53.91 -52.58 25.27
CA LYS A 44 54.59 -51.39 25.80
C LYS A 44 54.49 -50.25 24.79
N GLY A 45 54.33 -49.03 25.27
CA GLY A 45 54.34 -47.82 24.46
C GLY A 45 55.58 -46.96 24.72
N VAL A 46 55.63 -45.80 24.07
CA VAL A 46 56.66 -44.79 24.35
C VAL A 46 56.07 -43.77 25.32
N LEU A 47 56.63 -43.70 26.53
CA LEU A 47 56.40 -42.56 27.41
C LEU A 47 57.31 -41.43 26.93
N LEU A 48 56.68 -40.40 26.37
CA LEU A 48 57.39 -39.16 26.07
C LEU A 48 57.76 -38.45 27.38
N PRO A 49 58.81 -37.60 27.38
CA PRO A 49 59.19 -36.83 28.55
C PRO A 49 57.99 -36.07 29.13
N SER A 50 57.69 -36.37 30.40
CA SER A 50 56.64 -35.70 31.17
C SER A 50 57.22 -34.43 31.78
N VAL A 51 56.86 -33.28 31.22
CA VAL A 51 57.38 -31.98 31.60
C VAL A 51 56.28 -31.12 32.23
N ALA A 52 56.67 -30.23 33.14
CA ALA A 52 55.78 -29.28 33.78
C ALA A 52 55.95 -27.91 33.11
N LEU A 53 55.30 -27.71 31.96
CA LEU A 53 55.44 -26.45 31.24
C LEU A 53 54.81 -25.31 32.03
N ASN A 54 55.44 -24.15 32.02
CA ASN A 54 54.95 -22.96 32.71
C ASN A 54 54.13 -22.04 31.82
N SER A 55 54.31 -22.12 30.50
CA SER A 55 53.51 -21.39 29.52
C SER A 55 53.63 -22.06 28.15
N THR A 56 52.81 -21.62 27.19
CA THR A 56 52.91 -22.10 25.80
C THR A 56 54.18 -21.61 25.09
N THR A 57 54.91 -20.67 25.67
CA THR A 57 56.20 -20.19 25.14
C THR A 57 57.38 -20.64 26.00
N ASP A 58 57.14 -21.55 26.96
CA ASP A 58 58.15 -22.02 27.88
C ASP A 58 59.23 -22.80 27.15
N ASN A 59 60.31 -22.10 26.86
CA ASN A 59 61.55 -22.62 26.30
C ASN A 59 62.67 -22.69 27.34
N VAL A 60 62.33 -22.63 28.64
CA VAL A 60 63.28 -22.75 29.75
C VAL A 60 63.18 -24.13 30.38
N THR A 61 61.96 -24.65 30.56
CA THR A 61 61.72 -26.02 31.05
C THR A 61 62.20 -27.05 30.03
N VAL A 62 62.03 -26.75 28.74
CA VAL A 62 62.62 -27.51 27.64
C VAL A 62 63.44 -26.51 26.81
N PRO A 63 64.75 -26.37 27.08
CA PRO A 63 65.62 -25.42 26.39
C PRO A 63 65.83 -25.74 24.92
N PHE A 64 65.81 -24.72 24.08
CA PHE A 64 66.03 -24.80 22.63
C PHE A 64 65.22 -25.91 21.94
N PRO A 65 63.89 -25.94 22.14
CA PRO A 65 63.05 -26.98 21.59
C PRO A 65 63.03 -26.89 20.06
N ALA A 66 63.24 -28.02 19.39
CA ALA A 66 63.20 -28.10 17.94
C ALA A 66 61.76 -28.19 17.43
N ASP A 67 61.52 -27.68 16.22
CA ASP A 67 60.22 -27.83 15.57
C ASP A 67 59.85 -29.32 15.39
N GLY A 68 58.62 -29.66 15.74
CA GLY A 68 58.11 -31.03 15.79
C GLY A 68 58.44 -31.80 17.07
N LEU A 69 59.22 -31.23 18.01
CA LEU A 69 59.54 -31.90 19.28
C LEU A 69 58.27 -32.12 20.10
N MET A 70 58.02 -33.35 20.54
CA MET A 70 56.81 -33.71 21.30
C MET A 70 57.11 -34.05 22.75
N VAL A 71 56.26 -33.57 23.66
CA VAL A 71 56.33 -33.83 25.10
C VAL A 71 54.93 -34.08 25.67
N TRP A 72 54.86 -34.74 26.83
CA TRP A 72 53.64 -34.76 27.62
C TRP A 72 53.72 -33.63 28.66
N ASN A 73 52.85 -32.64 28.57
CA ASN A 73 52.68 -31.69 29.66
C ASN A 73 51.87 -32.36 30.77
N ASN A 74 52.42 -32.43 31.98
CA ASN A 74 51.77 -33.11 33.10
C ASN A 74 50.84 -32.21 33.93
N GLY A 75 50.76 -30.92 33.61
CA GLY A 75 49.87 -29.96 34.28
C GLY A 75 50.36 -29.48 35.64
N ASN A 76 51.55 -29.89 36.09
CA ASN A 76 52.10 -29.47 37.38
C ASN A 76 52.86 -28.14 37.31
N GLY A 77 53.11 -27.60 36.11
CA GLY A 77 53.68 -26.28 35.89
C GLY A 77 52.57 -25.22 35.74
N SER A 78 52.95 -23.96 35.53
CA SER A 78 51.96 -22.87 35.35
C SER A 78 51.04 -23.05 34.12
N LEU A 79 51.41 -23.89 33.14
CA LEU A 79 50.50 -24.39 32.09
C LEU A 79 49.80 -25.66 32.60
N GLN A 80 48.65 -25.48 33.25
CA GLN A 80 47.93 -26.53 33.99
C GLN A 80 47.23 -27.57 33.10
N GLU A 81 47.06 -27.28 31.81
CA GLU A 81 46.35 -28.19 30.91
C GLU A 81 47.25 -29.37 30.51
N ALA A 82 47.03 -30.52 31.13
CA ALA A 82 47.77 -31.72 30.82
C ALA A 82 47.39 -32.27 29.42
N GLY A 83 48.37 -32.84 28.73
CA GLY A 83 48.18 -33.36 27.37
C GLY A 83 49.47 -33.53 26.59
N PHE A 84 49.35 -34.04 25.37
CA PHE A 84 50.47 -34.04 24.42
C PHE A 84 50.63 -32.65 23.81
N TYR A 85 51.86 -32.15 23.80
CA TYR A 85 52.23 -30.91 23.16
C TYR A 85 53.36 -31.15 22.18
N TYR A 86 53.40 -30.37 21.10
CA TYR A 86 54.54 -30.33 20.20
C TYR A 86 55.01 -28.89 20.00
N TRP A 87 56.32 -28.70 19.88
CA TRP A 87 56.90 -27.40 19.61
C TRP A 87 56.84 -27.08 18.13
N PHE A 88 56.30 -25.93 17.76
CA PHE A 88 56.35 -25.40 16.40
C PHE A 88 56.06 -23.90 16.42
N GLU A 89 56.74 -23.11 15.58
CA GLU A 89 56.60 -21.65 15.54
C GLU A 89 56.83 -20.99 16.91
N ALA A 90 57.88 -21.41 17.61
CA ALA A 90 58.29 -20.88 18.91
C ALA A 90 57.26 -21.03 20.06
N LYS A 91 56.38 -22.04 19.98
CA LYS A 91 55.36 -22.34 21.00
C LYS A 91 55.06 -23.83 21.12
N TRP A 92 54.62 -24.25 22.30
CA TRP A 92 54.03 -25.55 22.59
C TRP A 92 52.56 -25.57 22.17
N ASN A 93 52.25 -26.36 21.14
CA ASN A 93 50.91 -26.56 20.61
C ASN A 93 50.32 -27.87 21.14
N LYS A 94 49.14 -27.81 21.77
CA LYS A 94 48.47 -29.01 22.28
C LYS A 94 47.91 -29.85 21.14
N ILE A 95 48.10 -31.16 21.21
CA ILE A 95 47.39 -32.13 20.36
C ILE A 95 46.06 -32.44 21.06
N SER A 96 44.94 -32.12 20.39
CA SER A 96 43.59 -32.20 20.96
C SER A 96 43.20 -33.63 21.42
N THR A 97 42.44 -33.73 22.51
CA THR A 97 41.92 -35.00 23.08
C THR A 97 40.39 -35.10 23.08
N SER A 98 39.65 -34.27 22.32
CA SER A 98 38.19 -34.26 22.36
C SER A 98 37.54 -35.37 21.52
N THR A 99 36.76 -36.25 22.15
CA THR A 99 35.91 -37.29 21.50
C THR A 99 34.62 -36.72 20.88
N GLY A 100 34.60 -35.47 20.42
CA GLY A 100 33.34 -34.82 20.03
C GLY A 100 33.46 -33.61 19.12
N GLN A 101 34.60 -33.40 18.47
CA GLN A 101 34.73 -32.39 17.43
C GLN A 101 34.90 -33.14 16.10
N THR A 102 33.85 -33.13 15.28
CA THR A 102 34.04 -33.29 13.83
C THR A 102 35.17 -32.35 13.45
N ILE A 103 36.21 -32.90 12.81
CA ILE A 103 37.25 -32.11 12.18
C ILE A 103 36.55 -31.28 11.12
N ASN A 104 36.15 -30.06 11.48
CA ASN A 104 35.83 -29.01 10.54
C ASN A 104 37.16 -28.63 9.91
N LYS A 105 37.49 -29.36 8.85
CA LYS A 105 38.29 -28.80 7.77
C LYS A 105 37.57 -27.54 7.28
N ASP A 106 38.40 -26.57 6.92
CA ASP A 106 38.09 -25.39 6.11
C ASP A 106 37.69 -24.14 6.91
N GLY A 107 38.72 -23.35 7.22
CA GLY A 107 38.60 -21.93 7.44
C GLY A 107 38.44 -21.19 6.11
N ASP A 108 37.20 -21.00 5.67
CA ASP A 108 36.86 -20.09 4.56
C ASP A 108 35.85 -19.00 4.95
N GLY A 109 35.45 -18.92 6.22
CA GLY A 109 34.51 -17.90 6.69
C GLY A 109 33.07 -18.06 6.21
N THR A 110 32.66 -19.24 5.71
CA THR A 110 31.30 -19.47 5.19
C THR A 110 30.27 -20.02 6.18
N ASN A 111 30.65 -20.29 7.43
CA ASN A 111 29.77 -20.92 8.42
C ASN A 111 29.14 -19.91 9.41
N TRP A 112 27.84 -20.07 9.67
CA TRP A 112 27.08 -19.25 10.62
C TRP A 112 27.65 -19.41 12.04
N ASN A 113 27.95 -18.28 12.69
CA ASN A 113 28.30 -18.28 14.11
C ASN A 113 27.07 -18.62 14.96
N THR A 114 27.00 -19.85 15.46
CA THR A 114 25.91 -20.35 16.31
C THR A 114 26.24 -20.30 17.81
N THR A 115 27.36 -19.69 18.22
CA THR A 115 27.83 -19.76 19.61
C THR A 115 27.19 -18.73 20.53
N GLY A 116 25.90 -18.91 20.83
CA GLY A 116 25.30 -18.17 21.94
C GLY A 116 24.54 -19.06 22.93
N THR A 117 25.15 -19.21 24.10
CA THR A 117 24.50 -19.59 25.37
C THR A 117 24.05 -18.33 26.10
N ASN A 118 22.80 -18.23 26.54
CA ASN A 118 22.34 -17.19 27.49
C ASN A 118 22.66 -17.70 28.90
N VAL A 119 22.31 -16.97 29.95
CA VAL A 119 22.25 -17.52 31.30
C VAL A 119 21.13 -16.85 32.07
N GLY A 120 20.15 -17.61 32.55
CA GLY A 120 19.25 -17.12 33.60
C GLY A 120 18.10 -18.08 33.94
N ASN A 121 17.06 -17.57 34.60
CA ASN A 121 16.13 -18.38 35.40
C ASN A 121 14.62 -18.25 35.07
N TYR A 122 14.28 -17.92 33.81
CA TYR A 122 12.97 -18.23 33.19
C TYR A 122 13.22 -19.24 32.06
N SER A 123 12.21 -19.88 31.46
CA SER A 123 12.42 -20.95 30.43
C SER A 123 13.28 -20.54 29.21
N GLY A 124 13.56 -19.25 29.05
CA GLY A 124 14.44 -18.68 28.03
C GLY A 124 15.66 -17.99 28.63
N ALA A 125 16.33 -18.65 29.57
CA ALA A 125 17.48 -18.08 30.21
C ALA A 125 18.60 -19.16 30.25
N ASN A 126 19.69 -18.90 29.53
CA ASN A 126 20.47 -19.82 28.66
C ASN A 126 19.96 -20.27 27.24
N THR A 127 20.44 -19.78 26.07
CA THR A 127 19.77 -19.12 24.86
C THR A 127 20.33 -17.76 24.31
N ALA A 128 21.62 -17.61 23.97
CA ALA A 128 22.05 -16.49 23.12
C ALA A 128 21.74 -16.94 21.69
N LEU A 129 20.45 -17.14 21.42
CA LEU A 129 19.95 -17.55 20.12
C LEU A 129 19.86 -16.28 19.26
N ALA A 130 21.01 -15.80 18.82
CA ALA A 130 21.12 -14.69 17.89
C ALA A 130 21.66 -15.22 16.56
N LEU A 131 20.96 -14.90 15.47
CA LEU A 131 21.42 -15.10 14.10
C LEU A 131 21.79 -13.71 13.57
N GLY A 132 23.01 -13.51 13.08
CA GLY A 132 23.45 -12.19 12.61
C GLY A 132 24.89 -12.16 12.09
N THR A 133 25.28 -11.01 11.55
CA THR A 133 26.63 -10.71 11.04
C THR A 133 27.44 -9.93 12.10
N LYS A 134 28.78 -10.02 12.05
CA LYS A 134 29.68 -9.19 12.87
C LYS A 134 30.15 -7.92 12.14
N THR A 135 29.79 -7.82 10.87
CA THR A 135 30.14 -6.76 9.91
C THR A 135 28.87 -6.02 9.52
N MET A 136 29.00 -4.85 8.87
CA MET A 136 27.86 -4.12 8.31
C MET A 136 27.40 -4.73 6.98
N ASP A 137 27.26 -6.05 6.96
CA ASP A 137 26.79 -6.82 5.81
C ASP A 137 25.35 -7.30 6.04
N ASP A 138 24.61 -7.42 4.94
CA ASP A 138 23.24 -7.93 4.93
C ASP A 138 23.16 -9.37 5.49
N LEU A 139 22.11 -9.68 6.25
CA LEU A 139 21.79 -11.06 6.63
C LEU A 139 20.99 -11.71 5.49
N ILE A 140 21.59 -12.67 4.78
CA ILE A 140 21.01 -13.32 3.61
C ILE A 140 20.53 -14.74 3.92
N PHE A 141 19.27 -15.03 3.63
CA PHE A 141 18.69 -16.37 3.63
C PHE A 141 18.66 -16.91 2.20
N LYS A 142 19.19 -18.11 1.97
CA LYS A 142 19.25 -18.73 0.64
C LYS A 142 18.49 -20.07 0.60
N VAL A 143 17.92 -20.38 -0.56
CA VAL A 143 17.36 -21.69 -0.92
C VAL A 143 17.92 -22.05 -2.30
N ASN A 144 18.49 -23.25 -2.46
CA ASN A 144 19.15 -23.69 -3.71
C ASN A 144 20.16 -22.66 -4.26
N SER A 145 21.00 -22.10 -3.39
CA SER A 145 21.97 -21.04 -3.71
C SER A 145 21.38 -19.70 -4.20
N ALA A 146 20.05 -19.56 -4.27
CA ALA A 146 19.35 -18.32 -4.59
C ALA A 146 18.91 -17.60 -3.32
N THR A 147 18.97 -16.27 -3.31
CA THR A 147 18.45 -15.45 -2.19
C THR A 147 16.93 -15.60 -2.09
N ALA A 148 16.47 -16.07 -0.94
CA ALA A 148 15.06 -16.23 -0.59
C ALA A 148 14.63 -15.24 0.52
N GLY A 149 15.58 -14.61 1.20
CA GLY A 149 15.31 -13.53 2.15
C GLY A 149 16.55 -12.69 2.43
N ARG A 150 16.34 -11.45 2.87
CA ARG A 150 17.38 -10.50 3.22
C ARG A 150 16.89 -9.54 4.31
N LEU A 151 17.69 -9.35 5.35
CA LEU A 151 17.61 -8.18 6.22
C LEU A 151 18.82 -7.29 5.89
N GLY A 152 18.55 -6.13 5.28
CA GLY A 152 19.58 -5.23 4.77
C GLY A 152 20.02 -4.18 5.79
N VAL A 153 21.27 -3.74 5.68
CA VAL A 153 21.82 -2.66 6.53
C VAL A 153 21.25 -1.27 6.21
N ASP A 154 20.57 -1.14 5.07
CA ASP A 154 19.87 0.04 4.59
C ASP A 154 18.39 0.08 5.04
N ASN A 155 18.07 -0.62 6.14
CA ASN A 155 16.73 -0.79 6.68
C ASN A 155 15.77 -1.56 5.75
N SER A 156 16.30 -2.25 4.73
CA SER A 156 15.47 -3.04 3.81
C SER A 156 15.14 -4.43 4.36
N VAL A 157 13.96 -4.94 4.02
CA VAL A 157 13.52 -6.30 4.32
C VAL A 157 12.99 -6.93 3.04
N SER A 158 13.60 -8.03 2.60
CA SER A 158 13.11 -8.81 1.44
C SER A 158 12.82 -10.24 1.83
N PHE A 159 11.67 -10.78 1.43
CA PHE A 159 11.35 -12.21 1.58
C PHE A 159 10.61 -12.74 0.36
N GLY A 160 11.06 -13.86 -0.18
CA GLY A 160 10.57 -14.45 -1.43
C GLY A 160 11.65 -14.47 -2.51
N LEU A 161 11.59 -15.47 -3.40
CA LEU A 161 12.54 -15.59 -4.51
C LEU A 161 12.43 -14.36 -5.43
N GLY A 162 13.55 -13.67 -5.62
CA GLY A 162 13.62 -12.44 -6.44
C GLY A 162 12.95 -11.22 -5.81
N ALA A 163 12.56 -11.25 -4.53
CA ALA A 163 12.12 -10.06 -3.82
C ALA A 163 13.27 -9.05 -3.72
N ASN A 164 12.99 -7.77 -3.99
CA ASN A 164 13.98 -6.70 -4.03
C ASN A 164 13.47 -5.44 -3.31
N ALA A 165 13.72 -5.37 -2.01
CA ALA A 165 13.53 -4.14 -1.24
C ALA A 165 14.79 -3.27 -1.31
N GLY A 166 14.72 -2.06 -1.87
CA GLY A 166 15.76 -1.05 -1.70
C GLY A 166 15.69 -0.37 -0.33
N GLN A 167 16.46 0.70 -0.15
CA GLN A 167 16.57 1.46 1.10
C GLN A 167 15.21 1.73 1.74
N ASN A 168 15.11 1.50 3.06
CA ASN A 168 13.88 1.65 3.86
C ASN A 168 12.66 0.90 3.29
N GLY A 169 12.86 -0.09 2.42
CA GLY A 169 11.80 -0.84 1.76
C GLY A 169 11.47 -2.15 2.47
N ILE A 170 10.22 -2.59 2.37
CA ILE A 170 9.79 -3.94 2.74
C ILE A 170 9.18 -4.58 1.51
N ALA A 171 9.75 -5.69 1.01
CA ALA A 171 9.27 -6.42 -0.15
C ALA A 171 9.07 -7.90 0.21
N ILE A 172 7.82 -8.35 0.28
CA ILE A 172 7.46 -9.71 0.69
C ILE A 172 6.64 -10.38 -0.42
N GLY A 173 7.21 -11.35 -1.11
CA GLY A 173 6.57 -12.09 -2.19
C GLY A 173 7.54 -12.39 -3.34
N SER A 174 7.28 -13.44 -4.11
CA SER A 174 8.10 -13.73 -5.29
C SER A 174 8.10 -12.53 -6.24
N SER A 175 9.29 -12.04 -6.59
CA SER A 175 9.49 -10.88 -7.48
C SER A 175 8.82 -9.58 -7.00
N SER A 176 8.54 -9.42 -5.71
CA SER A 176 8.05 -8.14 -5.18
C SER A 176 9.18 -7.12 -5.10
N SER A 177 8.89 -5.83 -5.30
CA SER A 177 9.88 -4.75 -5.16
C SER A 177 9.35 -3.57 -4.37
N ALA A 178 10.19 -2.93 -3.57
CA ALA A 178 9.82 -1.71 -2.86
C ALA A 178 11.04 -0.84 -2.58
N PHE A 179 10.91 0.48 -2.72
CA PHE A 179 11.91 1.45 -2.30
C PHE A 179 11.23 2.51 -1.43
N GLN A 180 11.72 2.70 -0.20
CA GLN A 180 11.11 3.57 0.80
C GLN A 180 9.60 3.33 0.96
N GLY A 181 9.17 2.06 0.99
CA GLY A 181 7.76 1.70 1.00
C GLY A 181 7.54 0.22 1.29
N ILE A 182 6.29 -0.24 1.19
CA ILE A 182 5.92 -1.61 1.57
C ILE A 182 5.22 -2.29 0.38
N SER A 183 5.80 -3.36 -0.16
CA SER A 183 5.16 -4.27 -1.10
C SER A 183 4.98 -5.68 -0.52
N ILE A 184 3.76 -6.19 -0.55
CA ILE A 184 3.41 -7.52 -0.03
C ILE A 184 2.53 -8.24 -1.06
N GLY A 185 3.05 -9.30 -1.67
CA GLY A 185 2.39 -10.09 -2.70
C GLY A 185 3.34 -10.45 -3.83
N SER A 186 3.10 -11.58 -4.49
CA SER A 186 3.91 -11.93 -5.66
C SER A 186 3.76 -10.86 -6.75
N ALA A 187 4.88 -10.40 -7.30
CA ALA A 187 4.97 -9.30 -8.26
C ALA A 187 4.33 -7.97 -7.79
N ALA A 188 4.13 -7.77 -6.49
CA ALA A 188 3.72 -6.47 -5.95
C ALA A 188 4.88 -5.48 -6.08
N SER A 189 4.61 -4.24 -6.48
CA SER A 189 5.65 -3.22 -6.68
C SER A 189 5.27 -1.88 -6.06
N VAL A 190 6.20 -1.31 -5.31
CA VAL A 190 6.21 0.12 -4.97
C VAL A 190 7.31 0.77 -5.80
N SER A 191 6.91 1.54 -6.81
CA SER A 191 7.83 2.14 -7.80
C SER A 191 8.31 3.55 -7.42
N ALA A 192 7.71 4.16 -6.40
CA ALA A 192 8.03 5.49 -5.91
C ALA A 192 7.95 5.53 -4.37
N ASN A 193 8.63 6.50 -3.75
CA ASN A 193 8.78 6.57 -2.30
C ASN A 193 7.43 6.68 -1.56
N ASP A 194 7.42 6.17 -0.34
CA ASP A 194 6.32 6.20 0.63
C ASP A 194 5.04 5.46 0.16
N GLY A 195 5.17 4.54 -0.80
CA GLY A 195 4.04 3.77 -1.33
C GLY A 195 3.72 2.50 -0.52
N LEU A 196 2.48 2.04 -0.64
CA LEU A 196 1.98 0.78 -0.07
C LEU A 196 1.32 -0.06 -1.17
N ALA A 197 1.87 -1.23 -1.49
CA ALA A 197 1.31 -2.18 -2.44
C ALA A 197 1.03 -3.53 -1.74
N ILE A 198 -0.23 -3.93 -1.56
CA ILE A 198 -0.59 -5.22 -0.95
C ILE A 198 -1.49 -6.02 -1.90
N GLY A 199 -1.06 -7.20 -2.33
CA GLY A 199 -1.80 -8.07 -3.25
C GLY A 199 -0.92 -8.57 -4.40
N ASN A 200 -1.30 -9.70 -5.01
CA ASN A 200 -0.57 -10.18 -6.19
C ASN A 200 -0.71 -9.16 -7.33
N LYS A 201 0.42 -8.76 -7.93
CA LYS A 201 0.50 -7.75 -8.99
C LYS A 201 -0.02 -6.36 -8.61
N SER A 202 -0.16 -6.03 -7.32
CA SER A 202 -0.51 -4.66 -6.93
C SER A 202 0.65 -3.70 -7.22
N ILE A 203 0.35 -2.49 -7.68
CA ILE A 203 1.35 -1.50 -8.08
C ILE A 203 1.02 -0.16 -7.42
N ALA A 204 1.82 0.22 -6.43
CA ALA A 204 1.88 1.59 -5.94
C ALA A 204 2.86 2.39 -6.82
N GLY A 205 2.37 2.96 -7.92
CA GLY A 205 3.21 3.49 -9.00
C GLY A 205 3.75 4.90 -8.77
N ALA A 206 3.30 5.60 -7.73
CA ALA A 206 3.59 7.01 -7.51
C ALA A 206 3.81 7.36 -6.02
N PHE A 207 4.32 8.57 -5.76
CA PHE A 207 4.69 9.02 -4.41
C PHE A 207 3.49 8.99 -3.45
N LYS A 208 3.68 8.42 -2.25
CA LYS A 208 2.62 8.30 -1.22
C LYS A 208 1.33 7.63 -1.70
N SER A 209 1.42 6.75 -2.68
CA SER A 209 0.24 6.07 -3.23
C SER A 209 -0.02 4.72 -2.56
N THR A 210 -1.28 4.32 -2.47
CA THR A 210 -1.70 3.07 -1.83
C THR A 210 -2.47 2.19 -2.81
N ALA A 211 -2.01 0.97 -3.06
CA ALA A 211 -2.63 -0.03 -3.93
C ALA A 211 -2.86 -1.34 -3.15
N ILE A 212 -4.11 -1.69 -2.84
CA ILE A 212 -4.47 -2.89 -2.06
C ILE A 212 -5.46 -3.75 -2.84
N GLY A 213 -5.06 -4.95 -3.25
CA GLY A 213 -5.88 -5.91 -4.00
C GLY A 213 -5.10 -6.60 -5.12
N TYR A 214 -5.62 -7.72 -5.63
CA TYR A 214 -5.06 -8.33 -6.84
C TYR A 214 -5.11 -7.32 -8.00
N ASN A 215 -3.96 -7.04 -8.60
CA ASN A 215 -3.83 -6.12 -9.73
C ASN A 215 -4.38 -4.69 -9.46
N ALA A 216 -4.40 -4.25 -8.19
CA ALA A 216 -4.73 -2.87 -7.86
C ALA A 216 -3.59 -1.94 -8.28
N GLN A 217 -3.88 -0.77 -8.87
CA GLN A 217 -2.88 0.12 -9.43
C GLN A 217 -3.13 1.59 -9.08
N THR A 218 -2.07 2.31 -8.73
CA THR A 218 -2.03 3.76 -8.63
C THR A 218 -1.03 4.34 -9.63
N SER A 219 -1.36 5.48 -10.24
CA SER A 219 -0.50 6.07 -11.30
C SER A 219 -0.04 7.51 -11.01
N LYS A 220 -0.56 8.15 -9.95
CA LYS A 220 -0.26 9.55 -9.59
C LYS A 220 -0.11 9.72 -8.08
N ASN A 221 0.55 10.81 -7.66
CA ASN A 221 0.89 11.03 -6.26
C ASN A 221 -0.37 11.06 -5.39
N GLU A 222 -0.25 10.54 -4.16
CA GLU A 222 -1.29 10.56 -3.13
C GLU A 222 -2.61 9.89 -3.56
N SER A 223 -2.57 9.04 -4.59
CA SER A 223 -3.73 8.27 -5.04
C SER A 223 -3.88 6.95 -4.30
N THR A 224 -5.13 6.48 -4.16
CA THR A 224 -5.48 5.28 -3.41
C THR A 224 -6.37 4.37 -4.24
N ALA A 225 -5.92 3.15 -4.53
CA ALA A 225 -6.67 2.10 -5.20
C ALA A 225 -6.85 0.89 -4.25
N ILE A 226 -8.08 0.55 -3.89
CA ILE A 226 -8.37 -0.56 -2.97
C ILE A 226 -9.46 -1.44 -3.60
N GLY A 227 -9.12 -2.67 -3.95
CA GLY A 227 -10.01 -3.63 -4.61
C GLY A 227 -9.30 -4.41 -5.71
N ASN A 228 -9.85 -5.57 -6.07
CA ASN A 228 -9.34 -6.35 -7.20
C ASN A 228 -9.54 -5.54 -8.50
N ASN A 229 -8.46 -5.34 -9.27
CA ASN A 229 -8.40 -4.49 -10.46
C ASN A 229 -8.77 -3.00 -10.23
N ALA A 230 -8.77 -2.50 -8.99
CA ALA A 230 -9.00 -1.07 -8.76
C ALA A 230 -7.85 -0.24 -9.36
N SER A 231 -8.17 0.89 -10.02
CA SER A 231 -7.19 1.74 -10.71
C SER A 231 -7.40 3.21 -10.35
N ALA A 232 -6.52 3.76 -9.51
CA ALA A 232 -6.52 5.19 -9.19
C ALA A 232 -5.55 5.96 -10.11
N GLY A 233 -6.07 6.52 -11.19
CA GLY A 233 -5.29 7.12 -12.27
C GLY A 233 -4.88 8.58 -12.07
N GLY A 234 -5.52 9.31 -11.16
CA GLY A 234 -5.31 10.76 -10.98
C GLY A 234 -4.69 11.15 -9.64
N PHE A 235 -4.11 12.37 -9.58
CA PHE A 235 -3.52 12.92 -8.36
C PHE A 235 -4.58 13.03 -7.26
N GLN A 236 -4.26 12.61 -6.02
CA GLN A 236 -5.20 12.65 -4.87
C GLN A 236 -6.55 11.97 -5.14
N SER A 237 -6.59 10.97 -6.02
CA SER A 237 -7.83 10.25 -6.36
C SER A 237 -8.01 8.98 -5.53
N LEU A 238 -9.27 8.57 -5.33
CA LEU A 238 -9.66 7.36 -4.60
C LEU A 238 -10.48 6.44 -5.51
N ALA A 239 -10.00 5.22 -5.73
CA ALA A 239 -10.73 4.12 -6.37
C ALA A 239 -10.91 2.98 -5.37
N LEU A 240 -12.13 2.79 -4.85
CA LEU A 240 -12.44 1.77 -3.84
C LEU A 240 -13.55 0.82 -4.34
N GLY A 241 -13.19 -0.43 -4.64
CA GLY A 241 -14.10 -1.48 -5.12
C GLY A 241 -13.50 -2.34 -6.23
N TYR A 242 -14.18 -3.44 -6.57
CA TYR A 242 -13.77 -4.28 -7.71
C TYR A 242 -13.86 -3.47 -9.00
N ASN A 243 -12.74 -3.34 -9.71
CA ASN A 243 -12.64 -2.60 -10.97
C ASN A 243 -13.11 -1.13 -10.89
N ALA A 244 -13.05 -0.51 -9.70
CA ALA A 244 -13.26 0.92 -9.53
C ALA A 244 -12.14 1.71 -10.22
N LYS A 245 -12.46 2.81 -10.90
CA LYS A 245 -11.49 3.54 -11.72
C LYS A 245 -11.65 5.05 -11.62
N THR A 246 -10.54 5.73 -11.33
CA THR A 246 -10.38 7.18 -11.52
C THR A 246 -9.39 7.45 -12.66
N ASN A 247 -9.57 8.55 -13.40
CA ASN A 247 -8.72 8.93 -14.53
C ASN A 247 -8.05 10.30 -14.34
N THR A 248 -8.62 11.20 -13.53
CA THR A 248 -8.11 12.56 -13.34
C THR A 248 -8.08 12.96 -11.86
N ASN A 249 -7.66 14.21 -11.58
CA ASN A 249 -7.29 14.65 -10.24
C ASN A 249 -8.49 14.80 -9.30
N SER A 250 -8.27 14.45 -8.03
CA SER A 250 -9.21 14.66 -6.92
C SER A 250 -10.57 13.99 -7.12
N GLU A 251 -10.58 12.89 -7.88
CA GLU A 251 -11.76 12.08 -8.14
C GLU A 251 -12.01 11.04 -7.05
N THR A 252 -13.28 10.67 -6.83
CA THR A 252 -13.67 9.58 -5.92
C THR A 252 -14.59 8.59 -6.63
N ALA A 253 -14.15 7.35 -6.82
CA ALA A 253 -14.93 6.23 -7.36
C ALA A 253 -15.09 5.13 -6.30
N LEU A 254 -16.32 4.92 -5.82
CA LEU A 254 -16.65 4.00 -4.73
C LEU A 254 -17.71 2.97 -5.15
N GLY A 255 -17.30 1.73 -5.45
CA GLY A 255 -18.20 0.64 -5.80
C GLY A 255 -17.65 -0.36 -6.82
N TYR A 256 -18.44 -1.38 -7.15
CA TYR A 256 -18.16 -2.31 -8.25
C TYR A 256 -18.28 -1.56 -9.59
N ASN A 257 -17.26 -1.63 -10.45
CA ASN A 257 -17.26 -0.99 -11.78
C ASN A 257 -17.60 0.53 -11.78
N THR A 258 -17.29 1.26 -10.70
CA THR A 258 -17.47 2.72 -10.68
C THR A 258 -16.40 3.43 -11.50
N VAL A 259 -16.78 4.47 -12.24
CA VAL A 259 -15.86 5.26 -13.07
C VAL A 259 -16.05 6.76 -12.85
N THR A 260 -14.94 7.46 -12.63
CA THR A 260 -14.83 8.93 -12.70
C THR A 260 -13.88 9.32 -13.82
N ASN A 261 -14.14 10.43 -14.52
CA ASN A 261 -13.34 10.79 -15.71
C ASN A 261 -13.02 12.27 -15.88
N LYS A 262 -13.39 13.11 -14.90
CA LYS A 262 -13.12 14.55 -14.88
C LYS A 262 -12.81 15.02 -13.46
N GLU A 263 -12.09 16.12 -13.39
CA GLU A 263 -11.55 16.65 -12.14
C GLU A 263 -12.66 16.90 -11.11
N ASN A 264 -12.37 16.55 -9.85
CA ASN A 264 -13.29 16.68 -8.72
C ASN A 264 -14.64 15.95 -8.89
N SER A 265 -14.72 14.94 -9.76
CA SER A 265 -15.93 14.14 -9.91
C SER A 265 -16.02 13.04 -8.84
N THR A 266 -17.25 12.72 -8.41
CA THR A 266 -17.53 11.73 -7.37
C THR A 266 -18.59 10.74 -7.86
N ALA A 267 -18.25 9.45 -7.91
CA ALA A 267 -19.16 8.35 -8.22
C ALA A 267 -19.25 7.38 -7.04
N VAL A 268 -20.46 7.14 -6.53
CA VAL A 268 -20.72 6.25 -5.39
C VAL A 268 -21.85 5.28 -5.72
N GLY A 269 -21.58 3.98 -5.68
CA GLY A 269 -22.54 2.91 -5.96
C GLY A 269 -22.14 2.05 -7.14
N SER A 270 -22.55 0.78 -7.17
CA SER A 270 -22.22 -0.15 -8.25
C SER A 270 -22.59 0.43 -9.63
N GLU A 271 -21.66 0.42 -10.56
CA GLU A 271 -21.81 0.94 -11.93
C GLU A 271 -22.09 2.46 -12.03
N ALA A 272 -21.82 3.24 -10.98
CA ALA A 272 -21.96 4.70 -11.04
C ALA A 272 -20.85 5.35 -11.89
N ASN A 273 -21.22 6.35 -12.69
CA ASN A 273 -20.36 7.04 -13.65
C ASN A 273 -20.46 8.57 -13.51
N ALA A 274 -19.43 9.22 -12.95
CA ALA A 274 -19.34 10.69 -12.89
C ALA A 274 -18.32 11.18 -13.93
N LEU A 275 -18.81 11.50 -15.13
CA LEU A 275 -18.00 11.79 -16.33
C LEU A 275 -17.88 13.29 -16.63
N GLY A 276 -18.54 14.16 -15.85
CA GLY A 276 -18.44 15.62 -15.94
C GLY A 276 -17.54 16.22 -14.84
N GLN A 277 -16.91 17.37 -15.10
CA GLN A 277 -16.10 18.06 -14.08
C GLN A 277 -16.99 18.52 -12.92
N TYR A 278 -16.53 18.38 -11.67
CA TYR A 278 -17.32 18.72 -10.47
C TYR A 278 -18.65 17.95 -10.35
N SER A 279 -18.83 16.87 -11.10
CA SER A 279 -20.09 16.13 -11.11
C SER A 279 -20.15 15.08 -10.02
N THR A 280 -21.35 14.78 -9.52
CA THR A 280 -21.59 13.76 -8.50
C THR A 280 -22.65 12.78 -8.98
N ALA A 281 -22.36 11.48 -8.99
CA ALA A 281 -23.28 10.41 -9.31
C ALA A 281 -23.39 9.45 -8.12
N VAL A 282 -24.58 9.33 -7.53
CA VAL A 282 -24.80 8.47 -6.34
C VAL A 282 -25.92 7.49 -6.62
N GLY A 283 -25.64 6.20 -6.50
CA GLY A 283 -26.61 5.10 -6.66
C GLY A 283 -26.24 4.13 -7.78
N TYR A 284 -26.91 2.98 -7.81
CA TYR A 284 -26.71 1.95 -8.83
C TYR A 284 -26.96 2.50 -10.24
N GLY A 285 -25.94 2.43 -11.11
CA GLY A 285 -25.99 2.91 -12.49
C GLY A 285 -26.19 4.42 -12.66
N ALA A 286 -26.06 5.22 -11.59
CA ALA A 286 -26.18 6.67 -11.67
C ALA A 286 -25.12 7.23 -12.63
N THR A 287 -25.52 8.03 -13.62
CA THR A 287 -24.60 8.49 -14.67
C THR A 287 -24.80 9.97 -14.95
N THR A 288 -23.71 10.72 -15.05
CA THR A 288 -23.71 12.11 -15.51
C THR A 288 -22.47 12.42 -16.34
N SER A 289 -22.64 13.15 -17.44
CA SER A 289 -21.55 13.72 -18.24
C SER A 289 -21.47 15.23 -18.16
N GLN A 290 -22.41 15.85 -17.43
CA GLN A 290 -22.54 17.30 -17.36
C GLN A 290 -21.70 17.84 -16.20
N ALA A 291 -20.98 18.93 -16.45
CA ALA A 291 -20.23 19.61 -15.39
C ALA A 291 -21.18 20.17 -14.32
N ASN A 292 -20.76 20.10 -13.04
CA ASN A 292 -21.53 20.56 -11.86
C ASN A 292 -22.86 19.83 -11.62
N ALA A 293 -23.15 18.74 -12.34
CA ALA A 293 -24.40 18.01 -12.16
C ALA A 293 -24.33 17.04 -10.98
N ILE A 294 -25.41 16.96 -10.22
CA ILE A 294 -25.63 15.93 -9.20
C ILE A 294 -26.75 15.01 -9.68
N VAL A 295 -26.47 13.72 -9.81
CA VAL A 295 -27.43 12.68 -10.21
C VAL A 295 -27.56 11.66 -9.07
N LEU A 296 -28.80 11.41 -8.66
CA LEU A 296 -29.16 10.45 -7.61
C LEU A 296 -29.97 9.30 -8.24
N GLY A 297 -29.35 8.13 -8.38
CA GLY A 297 -29.90 6.95 -9.06
C GLY A 297 -29.78 6.98 -10.58
N ASN A 298 -30.20 5.90 -11.23
CA ASN A 298 -30.29 5.81 -12.69
C ASN A 298 -31.63 6.37 -13.22
N ASN A 299 -31.86 6.29 -14.54
CA ASN A 299 -33.09 6.81 -15.17
C ASN A 299 -34.40 6.20 -14.63
N ASN A 300 -34.34 4.98 -14.07
CA ASN A 300 -35.48 4.27 -13.52
C ASN A 300 -35.61 4.41 -11.99
N ALA A 301 -34.63 5.03 -11.33
CA ALA A 301 -34.64 5.19 -9.90
C ALA A 301 -35.69 6.22 -9.46
N ASN A 302 -36.28 5.95 -8.30
CA ASN A 302 -37.06 6.90 -7.53
C ASN A 302 -36.32 7.08 -6.19
N VAL A 303 -36.07 8.32 -5.80
CA VAL A 303 -35.28 8.67 -4.63
C VAL A 303 -36.22 9.04 -3.50
N GLY A 304 -36.09 8.38 -2.34
CA GLY A 304 -36.86 8.69 -1.14
C GLY A 304 -36.05 9.50 -0.14
N ILE A 305 -36.64 10.56 0.41
CA ILE A 305 -36.13 11.26 1.61
C ILE A 305 -37.20 11.13 2.69
N GLY A 306 -36.87 10.44 3.79
CA GLY A 306 -37.85 10.14 4.86
C GLY A 306 -38.85 9.01 4.53
N THR A 307 -38.69 8.35 3.39
CA THR A 307 -39.44 7.14 2.99
C THR A 307 -38.49 6.04 2.51
N GLY A 308 -38.77 4.79 2.92
CA GLY A 308 -38.08 3.60 2.41
C GLY A 308 -38.72 2.97 1.19
N ALA A 309 -39.89 3.47 0.78
CA ALA A 309 -40.63 3.05 -0.41
C ALA A 309 -41.01 4.30 -1.22
N PRO A 310 -40.05 4.84 -1.99
CA PRO A 310 -40.30 6.03 -2.82
C PRO A 310 -41.44 5.76 -3.80
N ASN A 311 -42.35 6.73 -3.95
CA ASN A 311 -43.48 6.64 -4.84
C ASN A 311 -43.03 6.35 -6.29
N ILE A 312 -43.64 5.35 -6.93
CA ILE A 312 -43.31 4.93 -8.29
C ILE A 312 -43.58 5.99 -9.37
N SER A 313 -44.44 6.96 -9.08
CA SER A 313 -44.77 8.06 -9.99
C SER A 313 -43.92 9.32 -9.77
N ALA A 314 -43.05 9.34 -8.74
CA ALA A 314 -42.22 10.50 -8.41
C ALA A 314 -40.73 10.14 -8.42
N LYS A 315 -39.92 10.94 -9.12
CA LYS A 315 -38.46 10.76 -9.12
C LYS A 315 -37.80 11.15 -7.80
N LEU A 316 -38.39 12.11 -7.09
CA LEU A 316 -38.02 12.49 -5.74
C LEU A 316 -39.28 12.48 -4.89
N ASP A 317 -39.32 11.59 -3.89
CA ASP A 317 -40.41 11.45 -2.93
C ASP A 317 -39.91 11.85 -1.55
N VAL A 318 -40.54 12.87 -0.95
CA VAL A 318 -40.15 13.40 0.35
C VAL A 318 -41.31 13.24 1.32
N ASN A 319 -41.12 12.39 2.33
CA ASN A 319 -42.07 12.22 3.42
C ASN A 319 -41.69 13.13 4.59
N GLY A 320 -42.38 14.27 4.71
CA GLY A 320 -42.12 15.29 5.70
C GLY A 320 -42.11 16.70 5.10
N GLN A 321 -41.76 17.69 5.91
CA GLN A 321 -41.60 19.05 5.38
C GLN A 321 -40.27 19.19 4.66
N TYR A 322 -40.30 19.74 3.46
CA TYR A 322 -39.12 20.16 2.72
C TYR A 322 -39.29 21.61 2.28
N LYS A 323 -38.18 22.36 2.27
CA LYS A 323 -38.17 23.78 1.92
C LYS A 323 -37.30 24.00 0.69
N LEU A 324 -37.88 24.59 -0.35
CA LEU A 324 -37.14 25.03 -1.54
C LEU A 324 -37.08 26.56 -1.55
N GLY A 325 -35.87 27.12 -1.46
CA GLY A 325 -35.61 28.57 -1.34
C GLY A 325 -35.92 29.15 0.04
N GLU A 326 -35.62 30.44 0.26
CA GLU A 326 -35.80 31.12 1.57
C GLU A 326 -37.26 31.17 2.06
N LYS A 327 -38.23 31.10 1.14
CA LYS A 327 -39.67 31.16 1.46
C LYS A 327 -40.42 29.83 1.27
N GLY A 328 -39.75 28.77 0.81
CA GLY A 328 -40.36 27.44 0.67
C GLY A 328 -41.38 27.29 -0.46
N SER A 329 -41.49 28.23 -1.41
CA SER A 329 -42.45 28.12 -2.52
C SER A 329 -41.75 27.84 -3.85
N ILE A 330 -42.02 26.67 -4.44
CA ILE A 330 -41.99 26.50 -5.90
C ILE A 330 -43.45 26.56 -6.35
N GLN A 331 -43.86 27.67 -6.96
CA GLN A 331 -45.16 27.76 -7.62
C GLN A 331 -45.08 26.93 -8.92
N LYS A 332 -45.24 25.61 -8.82
CA LYS A 332 -45.42 24.76 -10.00
C LYS A 332 -46.70 25.17 -10.72
N ASN A 333 -46.66 25.20 -12.05
CA ASN A 333 -47.82 25.45 -12.91
C ASN A 333 -48.49 26.82 -12.71
N GLN A 334 -47.72 27.84 -12.30
CA GLN A 334 -48.16 29.23 -12.33
C GLN A 334 -47.79 29.86 -13.67
N ILE A 335 -48.79 30.33 -14.40
CA ILE A 335 -48.64 31.05 -15.67
C ILE A 335 -49.08 32.49 -15.44
N THR A 336 -48.25 33.45 -15.84
CA THR A 336 -48.57 34.88 -15.74
C THR A 336 -48.39 35.58 -17.07
N PHE A 337 -49.34 36.40 -17.48
CA PHE A 337 -49.24 37.22 -18.68
C PHE A 337 -50.06 38.51 -18.57
N GLU A 338 -49.70 39.49 -19.40
CA GLU A 338 -50.39 40.76 -19.59
C GLU A 338 -51.18 40.72 -20.90
N VAL A 339 -52.36 41.35 -20.94
CA VAL A 339 -53.26 41.26 -22.12
C VAL A 339 -54.13 42.50 -22.29
N TRP A 340 -54.31 42.89 -23.56
CA TRP A 340 -55.16 44.00 -23.99
C TRP A 340 -56.35 43.49 -24.83
N PRO A 341 -57.37 42.87 -24.21
CA PRO A 341 -58.52 42.37 -24.95
C PRO A 341 -59.32 43.55 -25.51
N SER A 342 -59.92 43.37 -26.68
CA SER A 342 -60.88 44.33 -27.22
C SER A 342 -62.12 44.38 -26.32
N VAL A 343 -62.47 45.56 -25.82
CA VAL A 343 -63.66 45.79 -24.99
C VAL A 343 -64.56 46.77 -25.71
N SER A 344 -65.87 46.50 -25.78
CA SER A 344 -66.85 47.42 -26.34
C SER A 344 -68.16 47.30 -25.57
N ILE A 345 -68.23 48.02 -24.46
CA ILE A 345 -69.39 48.11 -23.59
C ILE A 345 -70.03 49.47 -23.80
N ASN A 346 -71.27 49.50 -24.26
CA ASN A 346 -72.01 50.74 -24.52
C ASN A 346 -73.11 50.93 -23.48
N ASN A 347 -73.00 52.00 -22.70
CA ASN A 347 -74.07 52.48 -21.81
C ASN A 347 -74.62 51.40 -20.86
N LEU A 348 -73.74 50.60 -20.23
CA LEU A 348 -74.15 49.52 -19.33
C LEU A 348 -74.81 50.11 -18.08
N PRO A 349 -76.06 49.77 -17.74
CA PRO A 349 -76.73 50.34 -16.57
C PRO A 349 -76.04 49.97 -15.24
N PRO A 350 -76.21 50.78 -14.18
CA PRO A 350 -75.68 50.49 -12.84
C PRO A 350 -76.08 49.09 -12.34
N GLY A 351 -75.13 48.37 -11.76
CA GLY A 351 -75.32 47.03 -11.20
C GLY A 351 -75.54 45.92 -12.24
N LYS A 352 -75.47 46.22 -13.55
CA LYS A 352 -75.51 45.20 -14.60
C LYS A 352 -74.11 44.72 -14.95
N SER A 353 -74.02 43.45 -15.31
CA SER A 353 -72.78 42.77 -15.70
C SER A 353 -72.81 42.39 -17.17
N THR A 354 -71.64 42.39 -17.79
CA THR A 354 -71.39 41.78 -19.09
C THR A 354 -70.18 40.86 -19.01
N THR A 355 -70.12 39.85 -19.86
CA THR A 355 -68.99 38.93 -19.95
C THR A 355 -67.91 39.50 -20.87
N LEU A 356 -66.65 39.27 -20.51
CA LEU A 356 -65.50 39.51 -21.38
C LEU A 356 -64.66 38.23 -21.45
N ASP A 357 -64.38 37.80 -22.67
CA ASP A 357 -63.44 36.72 -22.91
C ASP A 357 -62.04 37.29 -23.18
N ILE A 358 -61.07 36.75 -22.45
CA ILE A 358 -59.66 37.07 -22.51
C ILE A 358 -58.97 35.88 -23.16
N ALA A 359 -58.33 36.11 -24.31
CA ALA A 359 -57.54 35.09 -24.98
C ALA A 359 -56.26 34.80 -24.18
N VAL A 360 -55.96 33.52 -24.01
CA VAL A 360 -54.68 33.07 -23.42
C VAL A 360 -53.67 32.92 -24.56
N PRO A 361 -52.53 33.64 -24.53
CA PRO A 361 -51.48 33.55 -25.56
C PRO A 361 -51.03 32.09 -25.75
N SER A 362 -50.69 31.69 -26.98
CA SER A 362 -50.33 30.29 -27.30
C SER A 362 -49.16 29.73 -26.48
N GLY A 363 -48.20 30.58 -26.09
CA GLY A 363 -47.08 30.20 -25.22
C GLY A 363 -47.43 30.13 -23.72
N SER A 364 -48.66 30.51 -23.34
CA SER A 364 -49.13 30.64 -21.96
C SER A 364 -50.41 29.82 -21.72
N GLN A 365 -50.74 28.86 -22.58
CA GLN A 365 -51.92 28.00 -22.41
C GLN A 365 -51.66 26.93 -21.34
N ALA A 366 -52.61 26.76 -20.42
CA ALA A 366 -52.55 25.71 -19.40
C ALA A 366 -52.81 24.32 -20.02
N GLY A 367 -52.38 23.25 -19.33
CA GLY A 367 -52.63 21.88 -19.77
C GLY A 367 -54.10 21.46 -19.69
N SER A 368 -54.87 22.10 -18.82
CA SER A 368 -56.30 21.87 -18.60
C SER A 368 -57.03 23.15 -18.16
N THR A 369 -58.37 23.11 -18.11
CA THR A 369 -59.20 24.19 -17.55
C THR A 369 -59.34 24.15 -16.03
N ARG A 370 -58.78 23.11 -15.37
CA ARG A 370 -58.80 22.99 -13.91
C ARG A 370 -57.70 23.89 -13.33
N ALA A 371 -58.03 25.16 -13.16
CA ALA A 371 -57.11 26.13 -12.60
C ALA A 371 -57.83 27.15 -11.70
N VAL A 372 -57.09 27.74 -10.77
CA VAL A 372 -57.45 29.02 -10.17
C VAL A 372 -56.97 30.12 -11.09
N VAL A 373 -57.88 31.01 -11.50
CA VAL A 373 -57.55 32.17 -12.32
C VAL A 373 -57.74 33.43 -11.49
N VAL A 374 -56.72 34.30 -11.52
CA VAL A 374 -56.82 35.65 -11.00
C VAL A 374 -56.63 36.60 -12.18
N VAL A 375 -57.58 37.51 -12.35
CA VAL A 375 -57.50 38.59 -13.33
C VAL A 375 -57.56 39.89 -12.57
N SER A 376 -56.51 40.69 -12.67
CA SER A 376 -56.38 41.98 -12.02
C SER A 376 -56.31 43.07 -13.09
N PRO A 377 -56.98 44.21 -12.94
CA PRO A 377 -56.83 45.31 -13.87
C PRO A 377 -55.42 45.91 -13.76
N ALA A 378 -54.86 46.32 -14.89
CA ALA A 378 -53.62 47.10 -14.90
C ALA A 378 -53.87 48.53 -14.39
N GLY A 379 -52.81 49.23 -14.00
CA GLY A 379 -52.93 50.58 -13.41
C GLY A 379 -53.54 51.62 -14.36
N ASP A 380 -53.36 51.44 -15.66
CA ASP A 380 -53.89 52.24 -16.76
C ASP A 380 -55.25 51.77 -17.30
N PHE A 381 -55.86 50.74 -16.68
CA PHE A 381 -57.21 50.30 -17.04
C PHE A 381 -58.24 51.40 -16.74
N VAL A 382 -58.82 51.98 -17.80
CA VAL A 382 -59.78 53.10 -17.72
C VAL A 382 -61.03 52.77 -16.88
N GLY A 383 -61.38 51.48 -16.78
CA GLY A 383 -62.52 51.00 -15.99
C GLY A 383 -62.27 50.86 -14.49
N ASN A 384 -61.08 51.18 -13.97
CA ASN A 384 -60.68 50.90 -12.58
C ASN A 384 -61.63 51.45 -11.51
N SER A 385 -62.29 52.59 -11.76
CA SER A 385 -63.23 53.22 -10.82
C SER A 385 -64.70 52.92 -11.11
N SER A 386 -65.01 52.30 -12.25
CA SER A 386 -66.38 52.14 -12.75
C SER A 386 -66.79 50.69 -12.99
N PHE A 387 -65.83 49.76 -13.08
CA PHE A 387 -66.08 48.34 -13.29
C PHE A 387 -65.37 47.46 -12.26
N SER A 388 -66.09 46.51 -11.69
CA SER A 388 -65.51 45.41 -10.90
C SER A 388 -65.33 44.17 -11.76
N ILE A 389 -64.20 43.47 -11.59
CA ILE A 389 -63.93 42.15 -12.20
C ILE A 389 -64.40 41.06 -11.23
N SER A 390 -65.14 40.09 -11.75
CA SER A 390 -65.59 38.95 -10.95
C SER A 390 -65.66 37.67 -11.78
N ASN A 391 -65.71 36.52 -11.09
CA ASN A 391 -65.86 35.20 -11.71
C ASN A 391 -64.82 34.89 -12.81
N PRO A 392 -63.51 35.14 -12.59
CA PRO A 392 -62.48 34.69 -13.53
C PRO A 392 -62.46 33.16 -13.58
N ARG A 393 -62.61 32.59 -14.78
CA ARG A 393 -62.56 31.14 -14.99
C ARG A 393 -62.05 30.80 -16.38
N MET A 394 -61.37 29.66 -16.51
CA MET A 394 -61.04 29.13 -17.83
C MET A 394 -62.27 28.46 -18.44
N THR A 395 -62.64 28.88 -19.66
CA THR A 395 -63.67 28.21 -20.47
C THR A 395 -63.05 27.25 -21.48
N SER A 396 -61.80 27.48 -21.86
CA SER A 396 -60.92 26.55 -22.57
C SER A 396 -59.47 26.78 -22.16
N THR A 397 -58.52 25.94 -22.59
CA THR A 397 -57.08 26.19 -22.37
C THR A 397 -56.57 27.48 -23.02
N SER A 398 -57.35 28.02 -23.97
CA SER A 398 -57.03 29.22 -24.73
C SER A 398 -57.89 30.44 -24.37
N SER A 399 -58.83 30.32 -23.41
CA SER A 399 -59.79 31.38 -23.11
C SER A 399 -60.17 31.43 -21.63
N ILE A 400 -60.15 32.64 -21.09
CA ILE A 400 -60.62 32.98 -19.75
C ILE A 400 -61.84 33.88 -19.90
N THR A 401 -62.92 33.57 -19.20
CA THR A 401 -64.06 34.48 -19.09
C THR A 401 -64.01 35.20 -17.76
N ILE A 402 -64.25 36.51 -17.79
CA ILE A 402 -64.53 37.33 -16.61
C ILE A 402 -65.90 37.99 -16.74
N ASN A 403 -66.47 38.41 -15.62
CA ASN A 403 -67.62 39.30 -15.58
C ASN A 403 -67.16 40.71 -15.22
N LEU A 404 -67.52 41.68 -16.06
CA LEU A 404 -67.36 43.11 -15.78
C LEU A 404 -68.71 43.67 -15.35
N THR A 405 -68.80 44.16 -14.11
CA THR A 405 -70.03 44.75 -13.56
C THR A 405 -69.86 46.25 -13.44
N ASN A 406 -70.80 47.03 -13.98
CA ASN A 406 -70.81 48.46 -13.76
C ASN A 406 -71.17 48.74 -12.29
N ILE A 407 -70.22 49.26 -11.54
CA ILE A 407 -70.37 49.65 -10.13
C ILE A 407 -70.51 51.16 -9.96
N SER A 408 -70.54 51.92 -11.06
CA SER A 408 -70.80 53.35 -11.02
C SER A 408 -72.30 53.61 -10.79
N GLY A 409 -72.64 54.80 -10.28
CA GLY A 409 -74.02 55.21 -10.03
C GLY A 409 -74.83 55.56 -11.29
N SER A 410 -74.23 55.49 -12.49
CA SER A 410 -74.86 55.86 -13.76
C SER A 410 -74.50 54.90 -14.88
N ALA A 411 -75.22 54.96 -16.01
CA ALA A 411 -74.88 54.13 -17.16
C ALA A 411 -73.49 54.51 -17.71
N THR A 412 -72.61 53.53 -17.89
CA THR A 412 -71.19 53.75 -18.22
C THR A 412 -70.74 52.87 -19.39
N SER A 413 -69.91 53.43 -20.26
CA SER A 413 -69.27 52.71 -21.37
C SER A 413 -67.80 52.37 -21.07
N LEU A 414 -67.28 51.31 -21.68
CA LEU A 414 -65.87 50.90 -21.58
C LEU A 414 -65.38 50.39 -22.95
N TYR A 415 -64.28 50.94 -23.46
CA TYR A 415 -63.76 50.67 -24.80
C TYR A 415 -62.32 50.15 -24.83
N ALA A 416 -61.69 49.99 -23.67
CA ALA A 416 -60.32 49.50 -23.55
C ALA A 416 -60.22 48.54 -22.36
N GLY A 417 -59.47 47.45 -22.56
CA GLY A 417 -59.14 46.48 -21.51
C GLY A 417 -57.63 46.37 -21.37
N HIS A 418 -57.13 46.33 -20.14
CA HIS A 418 -55.75 46.00 -19.85
C HIS A 418 -55.68 45.25 -18.52
N PHE A 419 -55.23 44.00 -18.55
CA PHE A 419 -55.28 43.11 -17.38
C PHE A 419 -53.98 42.32 -17.21
N TYR A 420 -53.65 42.04 -15.94
CA TYR A 420 -52.69 41.01 -15.55
C TYR A 420 -53.45 39.74 -15.20
N VAL A 421 -53.01 38.62 -15.76
CA VAL A 421 -53.60 37.31 -15.56
C VAL A 421 -52.60 36.40 -14.87
N MET A 422 -53.07 35.69 -13.85
CA MET A 422 -52.38 34.57 -13.22
C MET A 422 -53.26 33.33 -13.30
N ILE A 423 -52.71 32.23 -13.80
CA ILE A 423 -53.34 30.92 -13.84
C ILE A 423 -52.50 29.98 -12.96
N ASN A 424 -53.11 29.38 -11.95
CA ASN A 424 -52.49 28.30 -11.17
C ASN A 424 -53.22 26.99 -11.48
N GLU A 425 -52.57 26.08 -12.21
CA GLU A 425 -53.15 24.78 -12.59
C GLU A 425 -53.13 23.77 -11.43
N PHE A 426 -54.19 22.97 -11.30
CA PHE A 426 -54.37 21.95 -10.25
C PHE A 426 -53.73 20.60 -10.56
#